data_AF-A0AAE3SBY5-F1
#
_entry.id   AF-A0AAE3SBY5-F1
#
_cell.length_a   1.000
_cell.length_b   1.000
_cell.length_c   1.000
_cell.angle_alpha   90.00
_cell.angle_beta   90.00
_cell.angle_gamma   90.00
#
_symmetry.space_group_name_H-M   'P 1'
#
loop_
_entity.id
_entity.type
_entity.pdbx_description
1 polymer ?
#
loop_
_entity_poly.entity_id
_entity_poly.type
_entity_poly.pdbx_seq_one_letter_code
_entity_poly.pdbx_strand_id
1 'polypeptide(L)'
;MGAGSGSAIWFKTVVKRLLNQLWIVIGAVVAAFVVSWFIYMPNAQERGVWRAQSGGSIITLNALQAKLYSETSVSCVEQIAFPAHMKLVEMAEGATVLVEGDTLILRVDGALDPTPYTRIDALPATCGPVRDTTPREVFDAMWAAMDEHYAFFDVHGVDWSARRALAPAPGAQMTDNALKALLLRALEGLDDGHVHFGSYQIGYESPSRAPDWFPTDNSFDRDGLVQIARNTLGVTLTPVDQTAIEYALLPDGVGYVMIREIGVDTPFGSTDFKAMSLAFAGVANALQDAKAIIIDLRYNPGGSDTVSFAIASHFTAQPVDVLTKTTRDGDS
;
A
#
# COMPACT_ATOMS: atom_id res chain seq x y z
N MET A 1 -39.82 30.41 -51.72
CA MET A 1 -39.98 30.03 -50.30
C MET A 1 -40.03 28.51 -50.22
N GLY A 2 -39.28 27.88 -49.30
CA GLY A 2 -39.54 26.48 -48.91
C GLY A 2 -38.43 25.44 -49.14
N ALA A 3 -37.17 25.72 -48.79
CA ALA A 3 -36.11 24.68 -48.76
C ALA A 3 -35.42 24.53 -47.38
N GLY A 4 -35.92 25.20 -46.33
CA GLY A 4 -35.30 25.21 -44.99
C GLY A 4 -35.97 24.34 -43.91
N SER A 5 -37.15 23.76 -44.17
CA SER A 5 -37.93 23.04 -43.14
C SER A 5 -37.62 21.54 -43.04
N GLY A 6 -37.30 20.88 -44.16
CA GLY A 6 -37.04 19.43 -44.21
C GLY A 6 -35.74 19.01 -43.53
N SER A 7 -34.67 19.79 -43.69
CA SER A 7 -33.37 19.49 -43.06
C SER A 7 -33.41 19.67 -41.53
N ALA A 8 -34.15 20.67 -41.04
CA ALA A 8 -34.33 20.93 -39.61
C ALA A 8 -35.17 19.84 -38.91
N ILE A 9 -36.20 19.30 -39.57
CA ILE A 9 -37.05 18.22 -39.03
C ILE A 9 -36.29 16.88 -39.03
N TRP A 10 -35.55 16.59 -40.11
CA TRP A 10 -34.71 15.40 -40.19
C TRP A 10 -33.60 15.42 -39.13
N PHE A 11 -32.89 16.55 -38.99
CA PHE A 11 -31.87 16.74 -37.96
C PHE A 11 -32.43 16.57 -36.54
N LYS A 12 -33.58 17.18 -36.22
CA LYS A 12 -34.26 16.99 -34.92
C LYS A 12 -34.64 15.54 -34.64
N THR A 13 -35.06 14.81 -35.68
CA THR A 13 -35.48 13.40 -35.55
C THR A 13 -34.28 12.48 -35.32
N VAL A 14 -33.18 12.71 -36.04
CA VAL A 14 -31.92 11.97 -35.86
C VAL A 14 -31.34 12.25 -34.47
N VAL A 15 -31.28 13.52 -34.04
CA VAL A 15 -30.79 13.90 -32.71
C VAL A 15 -31.65 13.28 -31.61
N LYS A 16 -32.99 13.29 -31.72
CA LYS A 16 -33.89 12.63 -30.75
C LYS A 16 -33.68 11.11 -30.69
N ARG A 17 -33.46 10.45 -31.83
CA ARG A 17 -33.19 9.01 -31.88
C ARG A 17 -31.84 8.67 -31.24
N LEU A 18 -30.80 9.47 -31.51
CA LEU A 18 -29.49 9.34 -30.88
C LEU A 18 -29.58 9.56 -29.37
N LEU A 19 -30.31 10.58 -28.91
CA LEU A 19 -30.54 10.81 -27.47
C LEU A 19 -31.29 9.64 -26.82
N ASN A 20 -32.32 9.09 -27.47
CA ASN A 20 -33.02 7.92 -26.94
C ASN A 20 -32.14 6.67 -26.89
N GLN A 21 -31.32 6.43 -27.92
CA GLN A 21 -30.35 5.32 -27.91
C GLN A 21 -29.31 5.52 -26.80
N LEU A 22 -28.83 6.75 -26.60
CA LEU A 22 -27.94 7.10 -25.51
C LEU A 22 -28.60 6.83 -24.15
N TRP A 23 -29.87 7.21 -23.95
CA TRP A 23 -30.61 6.92 -22.72
C TRP A 23 -30.81 5.41 -22.48
N ILE A 24 -31.03 4.62 -23.53
CA ILE A 24 -31.11 3.15 -23.42
C ILE A 24 -29.76 2.57 -22.99
N VAL A 25 -28.67 3.03 -23.60
CA VAL A 25 -27.30 2.58 -23.24
C VAL A 25 -26.97 2.98 -21.80
N ILE A 26 -27.24 4.23 -21.42
CA ILE A 26 -27.07 4.70 -20.03
C ILE A 26 -27.91 3.85 -19.08
N GLY A 27 -29.19 3.62 -19.40
CA GLY A 27 -30.08 2.80 -18.58
C GLY A 27 -29.58 1.36 -18.44
N ALA A 28 -29.08 0.76 -19.51
CA ALA A 28 -28.51 -0.58 -19.49
C ALA A 28 -27.22 -0.66 -18.65
N VAL A 29 -26.33 0.34 -18.77
CA VAL A 29 -25.10 0.43 -17.97
C VAL A 29 -25.44 0.62 -16.49
N VAL A 30 -26.39 1.48 -16.16
CA VAL A 30 -26.86 1.68 -14.78
C VAL A 30 -27.48 0.41 -14.23
N ALA A 31 -28.33 -0.28 -15.00
CA ALA A 31 -28.91 -1.54 -14.58
C ALA A 31 -27.83 -2.61 -14.35
N ALA A 32 -26.85 -2.71 -15.24
CA ALA A 32 -25.72 -3.63 -15.08
C ALA A 32 -24.89 -3.32 -13.82
N PHE A 33 -24.63 -2.04 -13.54
CA PHE A 33 -23.93 -1.60 -12.33
C PHE A 33 -24.73 -1.90 -11.05
N VAL A 34 -26.04 -1.70 -11.07
CA VAL A 34 -26.91 -2.06 -9.93
C VAL A 34 -26.92 -3.57 -9.71
N VAL A 35 -27.01 -4.37 -10.77
CA VAL A 35 -26.94 -5.83 -10.67
C VAL A 35 -25.57 -6.28 -10.16
N SER A 36 -24.48 -5.71 -10.66
CA SER A 36 -23.13 -6.04 -10.18
C SER A 36 -22.97 -5.71 -8.71
N TRP A 37 -23.57 -4.60 -8.24
CA TRP A 37 -23.56 -4.23 -6.84
C TRP A 37 -24.14 -5.33 -5.94
N PHE A 38 -25.33 -5.87 -6.28
CA PHE A 38 -25.94 -6.94 -5.48
C PHE A 38 -25.15 -8.25 -5.51
N ILE A 39 -24.39 -8.51 -6.58
CA ILE A 39 -23.53 -9.68 -6.70
C ILE A 39 -22.26 -9.53 -5.84
N TYR A 40 -21.70 -8.33 -5.79
CA TYR A 40 -20.36 -8.09 -5.22
C TYR A 40 -20.33 -7.25 -3.94
N MET A 41 -21.49 -6.90 -3.37
CA MET A 41 -21.56 -6.32 -2.03
C MET A 41 -21.19 -7.35 -0.95
N PRO A 42 -20.67 -6.93 0.22
CA PRO A 42 -20.38 -7.83 1.32
C PRO A 42 -21.60 -8.66 1.73
N ASN A 43 -21.39 -9.96 1.94
CA ASN A 43 -22.45 -10.88 2.31
C ASN A 43 -22.90 -10.69 3.78
N ALA A 44 -23.85 -11.49 4.26
CA ALA A 44 -24.36 -11.35 5.64
C ALA A 44 -23.30 -11.64 6.71
N GLN A 45 -22.34 -12.51 6.44
CA GLN A 45 -21.25 -12.83 7.36
C GLN A 45 -20.20 -11.73 7.35
N GLU A 46 -19.83 -11.18 6.20
CA GLU A 46 -18.82 -10.10 6.12
C GLU A 46 -19.31 -8.78 6.71
N ARG A 47 -20.61 -8.48 6.63
CA ARG A 47 -21.17 -7.24 7.16
C ARG A 47 -21.04 -7.17 8.69
N GLY A 48 -20.69 -5.99 9.20
CA GLY A 48 -20.51 -5.75 10.63
C GLY A 48 -19.34 -4.82 10.93
N VAL A 49 -18.91 -4.85 12.19
CA VAL A 49 -17.74 -4.12 12.68
C VAL A 49 -16.69 -5.12 13.12
N TRP A 50 -15.46 -4.90 12.67
CA TRP A 50 -14.36 -5.83 12.78
C TRP A 50 -13.13 -5.10 13.28
N ARG A 51 -12.51 -5.58 14.35
CA ARG A 51 -11.28 -5.02 14.92
C ARG A 51 -10.11 -5.93 14.60
N ALA A 52 -9.03 -5.37 14.06
CA ALA A 52 -7.82 -6.12 13.75
C ALA A 52 -7.24 -6.71 15.03
N GLN A 53 -6.71 -7.93 14.94
CA GLN A 53 -6.04 -8.56 16.09
C GLN A 53 -4.69 -7.89 16.40
N SER A 54 -4.10 -7.16 15.46
CA SER A 54 -2.89 -6.36 15.66
C SER A 54 -2.89 -5.14 14.74
N GLY A 55 -2.03 -4.15 15.02
CA GLY A 55 -1.84 -2.96 14.16
C GLY A 55 -2.94 -1.89 14.26
N GLY A 56 -3.84 -1.98 15.25
CA GLY A 56 -4.72 -0.88 15.64
C GLY A 56 -5.65 -0.38 14.53
N SER A 57 -6.45 -1.28 13.93
CA SER A 57 -7.44 -0.86 12.93
C SER A 57 -8.82 -1.48 13.14
N ILE A 58 -9.85 -0.75 12.74
CA ILE A 58 -11.24 -1.23 12.67
C ILE A 58 -11.74 -1.09 11.25
N ILE A 59 -12.45 -2.11 10.75
CA ILE A 59 -13.19 -2.06 9.49
C ILE A 59 -14.69 -2.17 9.79
N THR A 60 -15.47 -1.26 9.22
CA THR A 60 -16.94 -1.41 9.15
C THR A 60 -17.36 -1.75 7.73
N LEU A 61 -18.12 -2.82 7.56
CA LEU A 61 -18.65 -3.26 6.26
C LEU A 61 -20.18 -3.26 6.31
N ASN A 62 -20.80 -2.49 5.42
CA ASN A 62 -22.23 -2.61 5.14
C ASN A 62 -22.46 -2.86 3.64
N ALA A 63 -23.72 -2.98 3.23
CA ALA A 63 -24.07 -3.31 1.84
C ALA A 63 -23.65 -2.24 0.81
N LEU A 64 -23.36 -1.00 1.24
CA LEU A 64 -23.08 0.14 0.38
C LEU A 64 -21.65 0.68 0.53
N GLN A 65 -21.10 0.62 1.74
CA GLN A 65 -19.86 1.30 2.08
C GLN A 65 -19.01 0.49 3.05
N ALA A 66 -17.70 0.55 2.83
CA ALA A 66 -16.67 0.11 3.74
C ALA A 66 -15.97 1.35 4.32
N LYS A 67 -15.57 1.28 5.58
CA LYS A 67 -14.75 2.30 6.23
C LYS A 67 -13.65 1.65 7.04
N LEU A 68 -12.47 2.24 7.01
CA LEU A 68 -11.30 1.85 7.81
C LEU A 68 -10.99 2.96 8.80
N TYR A 69 -10.74 2.57 10.05
CA TYR A 69 -10.36 3.45 11.14
C TYR A 69 -9.00 3.00 11.67
N SER A 70 -8.17 3.96 12.06
CA SER A 70 -6.98 3.71 12.89
C SER A 70 -7.39 3.92 14.35
N GLU A 71 -7.09 2.94 15.20
CA GLU A 71 -7.48 2.88 16.61
C GLU A 71 -6.24 2.70 17.49
N THR A 72 -6.22 3.43 18.59
CA THR A 72 -5.32 3.27 19.75
C THR A 72 -6.16 3.32 21.02
N SER A 73 -5.55 3.11 22.18
CA SER A 73 -6.23 3.25 23.48
C SER A 73 -6.84 4.65 23.74
N VAL A 74 -6.37 5.70 23.05
CA VAL A 74 -6.78 7.09 23.30
C VAL A 74 -7.39 7.81 22.08
N SER A 75 -7.35 7.19 20.89
CA SER A 75 -7.78 7.81 19.64
C SER A 75 -8.38 6.79 18.69
N CYS A 76 -9.45 7.16 17.97
CA CYS A 76 -9.98 6.36 16.87
C CYS A 76 -10.47 7.26 15.73
N VAL A 77 -9.84 7.18 14.57
CA VAL A 77 -10.04 8.13 13.46
C VAL A 77 -10.30 7.40 12.15
N GLU A 78 -11.39 7.78 11.47
CA GLU A 78 -11.73 7.34 10.11
C GLU A 78 -10.64 7.78 9.14
N GLN A 79 -9.96 6.80 8.53
CA GLN A 79 -8.87 7.04 7.58
C GLN A 79 -9.40 7.14 6.15
N ILE A 80 -10.27 6.19 5.78
CA ILE A 80 -10.81 6.09 4.44
C ILE A 80 -12.20 5.48 4.46
N ALA A 81 -13.02 5.91 3.51
CA ALA A 81 -14.33 5.35 3.24
C ALA A 81 -14.49 5.14 1.74
N PHE A 82 -14.94 3.96 1.34
CA PHE A 82 -15.03 3.58 -0.07
C PHE A 82 -16.27 2.72 -0.37
N PRO A 83 -16.74 2.71 -1.63
CA PRO A 83 -17.88 1.89 -2.05
C PRO A 83 -17.65 0.41 -1.73
N ALA A 84 -18.59 -0.25 -1.06
CA ALA A 84 -18.50 -1.68 -0.72
C ALA A 84 -18.85 -2.58 -1.91
N HIS A 85 -18.21 -2.37 -3.06
CA HIS A 85 -18.30 -3.28 -4.20
C HIS A 85 -17.01 -4.10 -4.26
N MET A 86 -16.98 -5.26 -3.59
CA MET A 86 -15.76 -6.02 -3.28
C MET A 86 -14.95 -6.39 -4.51
N LYS A 87 -15.60 -6.67 -5.65
CA LYS A 87 -14.88 -6.95 -6.89
C LYS A 87 -14.15 -5.74 -7.48
N LEU A 88 -14.68 -4.53 -7.28
CA LEU A 88 -14.00 -3.32 -7.73
C LEU A 88 -12.81 -3.00 -6.82
N VAL A 89 -12.96 -3.23 -5.50
CA VAL A 89 -11.88 -3.10 -4.52
C VAL A 89 -10.76 -4.10 -4.82
N GLU A 90 -11.09 -5.36 -5.08
CA GLU A 90 -10.13 -6.38 -5.50
C GLU A 90 -9.38 -5.97 -6.77
N MET A 91 -10.09 -5.44 -7.77
CA MET A 91 -9.48 -5.04 -9.04
C MET A 91 -8.63 -3.78 -8.96
N ALA A 92 -8.97 -2.83 -8.08
CA ALA A 92 -8.28 -1.54 -7.96
C ALA A 92 -7.11 -1.59 -6.98
N GLU A 93 -7.29 -2.31 -5.87
CA GLU A 93 -6.37 -2.29 -4.72
C GLU A 93 -5.79 -3.68 -4.40
N GLY A 94 -6.14 -4.73 -5.17
CA GLY A 94 -5.72 -6.09 -4.87
C GLY A 94 -6.28 -6.63 -3.54
N ALA A 95 -7.28 -5.96 -2.96
CA ALA A 95 -7.75 -6.25 -1.62
C ALA A 95 -9.02 -7.11 -1.61
N THR A 96 -9.02 -8.16 -0.78
CA THR A 96 -10.17 -9.07 -0.59
C THR A 96 -10.45 -9.28 0.88
N VAL A 97 -11.73 -9.49 1.20
CA VAL A 97 -12.18 -9.87 2.54
C VAL A 97 -12.94 -11.18 2.47
N LEU A 98 -12.66 -12.10 3.39
CA LEU A 98 -13.35 -13.38 3.51
C LEU A 98 -13.55 -13.68 4.99
N VAL A 99 -14.67 -14.31 5.35
CA VAL A 99 -14.88 -14.78 6.73
C VAL A 99 -14.50 -16.26 6.81
N GLU A 100 -13.53 -16.57 7.67
CA GLU A 100 -13.08 -17.92 7.98
C GLU A 100 -13.45 -18.22 9.45
N GLY A 101 -14.52 -18.99 9.66
CA GLY A 101 -15.07 -19.20 11.00
C GLY A 101 -15.70 -17.93 11.58
N ASP A 102 -15.12 -17.40 12.64
CA ASP A 102 -15.52 -16.16 13.33
C ASP A 102 -14.60 -14.96 13.03
N THR A 103 -13.59 -15.17 12.18
CA THR A 103 -12.56 -14.18 11.86
C THR A 103 -12.76 -13.66 10.44
N LEU A 104 -12.72 -12.33 10.26
CA LEU A 104 -12.65 -11.72 8.94
C LEU A 104 -11.19 -11.56 8.54
N ILE A 105 -10.84 -12.08 7.37
CA ILE A 105 -9.48 -12.10 6.85
C ILE A 105 -9.38 -11.11 5.70
N LEU A 106 -8.61 -10.04 5.90
CA LEU A 106 -8.25 -9.10 4.85
C LEU A 106 -6.94 -9.57 4.20
N ARG A 107 -6.94 -9.72 2.87
CA ARG A 107 -5.74 -9.95 2.06
C ARG A 107 -5.56 -8.79 1.12
N VAL A 108 -4.34 -8.28 1.01
CA VAL A 108 -3.98 -7.20 0.10
C VAL A 108 -2.83 -7.72 -0.76
N ASP A 109 -2.98 -7.63 -2.08
CA ASP A 109 -1.89 -8.01 -2.98
C ASP A 109 -0.64 -7.17 -2.67
N GLY A 110 0.51 -7.81 -2.76
CA GLY A 110 1.79 -7.24 -2.33
C GLY A 110 2.19 -7.52 -0.88
N ALA A 111 1.26 -7.96 -0.03
CA ALA A 111 1.57 -8.47 1.31
C ALA A 111 1.41 -10.00 1.38
N LEU A 112 2.31 -10.69 2.09
CA LEU A 112 2.24 -12.15 2.23
C LEU A 112 1.24 -12.59 3.30
N ASP A 113 1.18 -11.85 4.41
CA ASP A 113 0.34 -12.19 5.54
C ASP A 113 -1.02 -11.51 5.43
N PRO A 114 -2.12 -12.27 5.60
CA PRO A 114 -3.41 -11.66 5.77
C PRO A 114 -3.51 -10.95 7.13
N THR A 115 -4.35 -9.92 7.20
CA THR A 115 -4.71 -9.27 8.47
C THR A 115 -5.99 -9.90 9.02
N PRO A 116 -5.95 -10.60 10.17
CA PRO A 116 -7.13 -11.16 10.80
C PRO A 116 -7.85 -10.11 11.66
N TYR A 117 -9.18 -10.13 11.61
CA TYR A 117 -10.06 -9.28 12.38
C TYR A 117 -11.08 -10.09 13.17
N THR A 118 -11.31 -9.68 14.41
CA THR A 118 -12.35 -10.21 15.28
C THR A 118 -13.59 -9.33 15.24
N ARG A 119 -14.77 -9.94 15.21
CA ARG A 119 -16.04 -9.19 15.22
C ARG A 119 -16.24 -8.47 16.55
N ILE A 120 -16.72 -7.24 16.51
CA ILE A 120 -17.20 -6.49 17.67
C ILE A 120 -18.65 -6.04 17.48
N ASP A 121 -19.37 -5.83 18.59
CA ASP A 121 -20.82 -5.57 18.57
C ASP A 121 -21.18 -4.25 17.87
N ALA A 122 -20.36 -3.21 18.09
CA ALA A 122 -20.57 -1.89 17.54
C ALA A 122 -19.24 -1.15 17.37
N LEU A 123 -19.24 -0.17 16.47
CA LEU A 123 -18.14 0.78 16.34
C LEU A 123 -18.01 1.57 17.66
N PRO A 124 -16.80 1.66 18.27
CA PRO A 124 -16.61 2.45 19.47
C PRO A 124 -17.05 3.91 19.27
N ALA A 125 -17.71 4.49 20.27
CA ALA A 125 -18.23 5.86 20.18
C ALA A 125 -17.15 6.93 20.00
N THR A 126 -15.89 6.59 20.30
CA THR A 126 -14.70 7.42 20.08
C THR A 126 -14.29 7.47 18.61
N CYS A 127 -14.73 6.53 17.78
CA CYS A 127 -14.41 6.45 16.37
C CYS A 127 -15.27 7.40 15.54
N GLY A 128 -14.63 8.17 14.67
CA GLY A 128 -15.33 9.06 13.76
C GLY A 128 -14.38 9.78 12.80
N PRO A 129 -14.90 10.71 11.99
CA PRO A 129 -14.06 11.55 11.14
C PRO A 129 -13.10 12.41 12.00
N VAL A 130 -12.03 12.88 11.38
CA VAL A 130 -11.13 13.86 12.00
C VAL A 130 -11.96 15.05 12.50
N ARG A 131 -11.67 15.47 13.73
CA ARG A 131 -12.27 16.64 14.38
C ARG A 131 -11.19 17.63 14.78
N ASP A 132 -11.59 18.84 15.11
CA ASP A 132 -10.70 19.79 15.77
C ASP A 132 -10.20 19.17 17.08
N THR A 133 -8.88 19.09 17.22
CA THR A 133 -8.20 18.46 18.35
C THR A 133 -7.17 19.42 18.93
N THR A 134 -6.96 19.29 20.23
CA THR A 134 -5.95 20.07 20.94
C THR A 134 -4.54 19.52 20.66
N PRO A 135 -3.49 20.33 20.80
CA PRO A 135 -2.10 19.85 20.66
C PRO A 135 -1.78 18.63 21.54
N ARG A 136 -2.39 18.55 22.72
CA ARG A 136 -2.23 17.41 23.62
C ARG A 136 -2.88 16.14 23.08
N GLU A 137 -4.09 16.22 22.51
CA GLU A 137 -4.75 15.05 21.91
C GLU A 137 -3.96 14.50 20.71
N VAL A 138 -3.38 15.37 19.89
CA VAL A 138 -2.50 14.95 18.78
C VAL A 138 -1.24 14.26 19.30
N PHE A 139 -0.58 14.84 20.32
CA PHE A 139 0.57 14.21 20.96
C PHE A 139 0.22 12.86 21.58
N ASP A 140 -0.89 12.78 22.31
CA ASP A 140 -1.34 11.55 22.97
C ASP A 140 -1.64 10.46 21.95
N ALA A 141 -2.26 10.80 20.80
CA ALA A 141 -2.54 9.85 19.73
C ALA A 141 -1.25 9.31 19.07
N MET A 142 -0.28 10.18 18.76
CA MET A 142 1.01 9.74 18.22
C MET A 142 1.78 8.90 19.25
N TRP A 143 1.79 9.33 20.52
CA TRP A 143 2.49 8.63 21.58
C TRP A 143 1.94 7.22 21.79
N ALA A 144 0.61 7.08 21.83
CA ALA A 144 -0.07 5.80 21.98
C ALA A 144 0.13 4.89 20.76
N ALA A 145 0.03 5.43 19.53
CA ALA A 145 0.25 4.64 18.32
C ALA A 145 1.65 4.01 18.28
N MET A 146 2.67 4.78 18.68
CA MET A 146 4.03 4.28 18.79
C MET A 146 4.18 3.26 19.93
N ASP A 147 3.63 3.53 21.11
CA ASP A 147 3.70 2.62 22.28
C ASP A 147 3.05 1.25 22.00
N GLU A 148 1.90 1.28 21.32
CA GLU A 148 1.07 0.10 21.07
C GLU A 148 1.56 -0.71 19.85
N HIS A 149 2.23 -0.08 18.87
CA HIS A 149 2.50 -0.72 17.58
C HIS A 149 3.97 -0.71 17.11
N TYR A 150 4.81 0.19 17.63
CA TYR A 150 6.23 0.20 17.25
C TYR A 150 6.99 -0.89 18.01
N ALA A 151 7.73 -1.73 17.28
CA ALA A 151 8.32 -2.96 17.84
C ALA A 151 9.79 -2.84 18.25
N PHE A 152 10.47 -1.73 17.91
CA PHE A 152 11.94 -1.69 17.91
C PHE A 152 12.56 -0.71 18.92
N PHE A 153 11.83 -0.25 19.93
CA PHE A 153 12.37 0.66 20.95
C PHE A 153 13.63 0.12 21.62
N ASP A 154 13.65 -1.17 21.97
CA ASP A 154 14.77 -1.83 22.63
C ASP A 154 16.03 -1.88 21.74
N VAL A 155 15.85 -2.07 20.43
CA VAL A 155 16.95 -2.08 19.44
C VAL A 155 17.64 -0.71 19.40
N HIS A 156 16.87 0.36 19.60
CA HIS A 156 17.37 1.73 19.58
C HIS A 156 17.69 2.28 20.98
N GLY A 157 17.49 1.49 22.04
CA GLY A 157 17.74 1.90 23.43
C GLY A 157 16.89 3.09 23.87
N VAL A 158 15.67 3.23 23.32
CA VAL A 158 14.77 4.36 23.60
C VAL A 158 13.77 3.99 24.69
N ASP A 159 13.80 4.70 25.81
CA ASP A 159 12.70 4.69 26.77
C ASP A 159 11.53 5.52 26.23
N TRP A 160 10.57 4.84 25.60
CA TRP A 160 9.38 5.48 25.05
C TRP A 160 8.45 6.04 26.14
N SER A 161 8.40 5.38 27.29
CA SER A 161 7.57 5.81 28.42
C SER A 161 7.98 7.19 28.94
N ALA A 162 9.28 7.46 29.00
CA ALA A 162 9.83 8.75 29.39
C ALA A 162 9.40 9.90 28.44
N ARG A 163 9.08 9.59 27.17
CA ARG A 163 8.62 10.60 26.20
C ARG A 163 7.29 11.22 26.60
N ARG A 164 6.51 10.57 27.48
CA ARG A 164 5.26 11.14 27.99
C ARG A 164 5.44 12.50 28.69
N ALA A 165 6.63 12.77 29.25
CA ALA A 165 6.97 14.06 29.85
C ALA A 165 6.96 15.24 28.86
N LEU A 166 6.99 14.97 27.54
CA LEU A 166 6.89 15.98 26.49
C LEU A 166 5.46 16.43 26.21
N ALA A 167 4.44 15.75 26.77
CA ALA A 167 3.05 16.05 26.49
C ALA A 167 2.70 17.53 26.84
N PRO A 168 2.04 18.27 25.94
CA PRO A 168 1.56 19.61 26.24
C PRO A 168 0.61 19.61 27.45
N ALA A 169 0.60 20.71 28.20
CA ALA A 169 -0.37 20.90 29.27
C ALA A 169 -1.81 20.96 28.71
N PRO A 170 -2.83 20.53 29.47
CA PRO A 170 -4.22 20.70 29.06
C PRO A 170 -4.54 22.14 28.68
N GLY A 171 -5.14 22.35 27.51
CA GLY A 171 -5.50 23.68 26.99
C GLY A 171 -4.35 24.48 26.37
N ALA A 172 -3.13 23.96 26.33
CA ALA A 172 -2.01 24.60 25.65
C ALA A 172 -2.35 24.88 24.18
N GLN A 173 -2.00 26.07 23.72
CA GLN A 173 -2.12 26.48 22.32
C GLN A 173 -0.76 26.37 21.67
N MET A 174 -0.69 25.77 20.48
CA MET A 174 0.53 25.62 19.70
C MET A 174 0.22 25.90 18.24
N THR A 175 1.20 26.43 17.51
CA THR A 175 1.15 26.43 16.05
C THR A 175 1.46 25.03 15.52
N ASP A 176 1.02 24.71 14.31
CA ASP A 176 1.31 23.42 13.67
C ASP A 176 2.81 23.14 13.59
N ASN A 177 3.63 24.16 13.30
CA ASN A 177 5.09 24.02 13.28
C ASN A 177 5.68 23.69 14.65
N ALA A 178 5.17 24.32 15.72
CA ALA A 178 5.63 24.03 17.08
C ALA A 178 5.19 22.63 17.54
N LEU A 179 3.98 22.21 17.17
CA LEU A 179 3.48 20.87 17.45
C LEU A 179 4.27 19.82 16.66
N LYS A 180 4.50 20.03 15.36
CA LYS A 180 5.35 19.17 14.53
C LYS A 180 6.74 19.00 15.13
N ALA A 181 7.40 20.08 15.52
CA ALA A 181 8.72 20.03 16.17
C ALA A 181 8.69 19.23 17.48
N LEU A 182 7.61 19.34 18.27
CA LEU A 182 7.43 18.54 19.49
C LEU A 182 7.28 17.04 19.19
N LEU A 183 6.49 16.68 18.18
CA LEU A 183 6.28 15.29 17.78
C LEU A 183 7.58 14.67 17.25
N LEU A 184 8.33 15.39 16.42
CA LEU A 184 9.63 14.95 15.93
C LEU A 184 10.66 14.79 17.06
N ARG A 185 10.64 15.70 18.04
CA ARG A 185 11.47 15.57 19.25
C ARG A 185 11.15 14.30 20.04
N ALA A 186 9.88 13.88 20.07
CA ALA A 186 9.52 12.62 20.72
C ALA A 186 10.17 11.41 20.02
N LEU A 187 10.35 11.46 18.70
CA LEU A 187 10.95 10.40 17.88
C LEU A 187 12.50 10.38 17.89
N GLU A 188 13.15 11.40 18.44
CA GLU A 188 14.62 11.48 18.48
C GLU A 188 15.26 10.27 19.15
N GLY A 189 16.33 9.74 18.54
CA GLY A 189 17.08 8.59 19.04
C GLY A 189 16.57 7.24 18.53
N LEU A 190 15.41 7.19 17.87
CA LEU A 190 14.96 5.98 17.18
C LEU A 190 15.88 5.62 16.01
N ASP A 191 16.49 6.56 15.30
CA ASP A 191 17.39 6.28 14.18
C ASP A 191 16.88 5.17 13.22
N ASP A 192 15.59 5.24 12.89
CA ASP A 192 14.88 4.25 12.09
C ASP A 192 14.38 4.89 10.80
N GLY A 193 14.93 4.44 9.67
CA GLY A 193 14.58 4.90 8.33
C GLY A 193 13.17 4.53 7.89
N HIS A 194 12.47 3.64 8.59
CA HIS A 194 11.09 3.26 8.28
C HIS A 194 10.07 4.08 9.07
N VAL A 195 10.49 4.76 10.14
CA VAL A 195 9.62 5.70 10.86
C VAL A 195 9.56 7.02 10.09
N HIS A 196 8.35 7.42 9.74
CA HIS A 196 8.08 8.67 9.05
C HIS A 196 6.97 9.44 9.75
N PHE A 197 7.17 10.74 9.89
CA PHE A 197 6.15 11.69 10.31
C PHE A 197 5.88 12.65 9.16
N GLY A 198 4.64 12.68 8.66
CA GLY A 198 4.34 13.58 7.56
C GLY A 198 3.04 13.32 6.84
N SER A 199 2.80 14.16 5.84
CA SER A 199 1.76 14.00 4.84
C SER A 199 2.20 14.70 3.55
N TYR A 200 1.47 14.50 2.46
CA TYR A 200 1.73 15.21 1.20
C TYR A 200 1.74 16.75 1.37
N GLN A 201 0.95 17.26 2.31
CA GLN A 201 0.81 18.70 2.56
C GLN A 201 1.95 19.30 3.38
N ILE A 202 2.56 18.52 4.31
CA ILE A 202 3.57 19.03 5.26
C ILE A 202 4.97 18.44 5.04
N GLY A 203 5.13 17.62 3.99
CA GLY A 203 6.32 16.82 3.74
C GLY A 203 6.46 15.65 4.71
N TYR A 204 7.47 14.81 4.49
CA TYR A 204 7.82 13.69 5.33
C TYR A 204 9.18 13.91 5.99
N GLU A 205 9.27 13.55 7.27
CA GLU A 205 10.50 13.57 8.05
C GLU A 205 10.68 12.23 8.76
N SER A 206 11.92 11.80 8.95
CA SER A 206 12.28 10.55 9.64
C SER A 206 13.30 10.85 10.74
N PRO A 207 13.28 10.11 11.87
CA PRO A 207 14.31 10.24 12.90
C PRO A 207 15.64 9.58 12.50
N SER A 208 15.72 8.96 11.31
CA SER A 208 16.93 8.33 10.78
C SER A 208 18.07 9.32 10.58
N ARG A 209 19.28 8.82 10.82
CA ARG A 209 20.52 9.54 10.62
C ARG A 209 21.35 8.79 9.59
N ALA A 210 21.76 9.52 8.55
CA ALA A 210 22.76 9.00 7.65
C ALA A 210 24.08 8.77 8.41
N PRO A 211 24.86 7.74 8.09
CA PRO A 211 26.19 7.55 8.64
C PRO A 211 27.09 8.77 8.38
N ASP A 212 28.03 9.07 9.29
CA ASP A 212 28.95 10.22 9.17
C ASP A 212 29.80 10.23 7.88
N TRP A 213 30.00 9.06 7.27
CA TRP A 213 30.74 8.93 6.02
C TRP A 213 29.88 9.19 4.77
N PHE A 214 28.55 9.28 4.91
CA PHE A 214 27.65 9.47 3.79
C PHE A 214 27.70 10.94 3.30
N PRO A 215 27.91 11.19 2.00
CA PRO A 215 28.05 12.55 1.49
C PRO A 215 26.78 13.39 1.70
N THR A 216 26.93 14.61 2.22
CA THR A 216 25.82 15.55 2.45
C THR A 216 25.41 16.33 1.20
N ASP A 217 26.17 16.20 0.11
CA ASP A 217 25.96 16.91 -1.16
C ASP A 217 25.07 16.12 -2.15
N ASN A 218 24.46 15.02 -1.70
CA ASN A 218 23.66 14.09 -2.50
C ASN A 218 24.42 13.48 -3.69
N SER A 219 25.76 13.44 -3.66
CA SER A 219 26.56 12.81 -4.73
C SER A 219 26.32 11.30 -4.87
N PHE A 220 25.73 10.65 -3.87
CA PHE A 220 25.31 9.25 -3.88
C PHE A 220 23.80 9.12 -4.04
N ASP A 221 23.27 9.63 -5.16
CA ASP A 221 21.89 9.34 -5.55
C ASP A 221 21.75 7.95 -6.19
N ARG A 222 20.58 7.32 -5.98
CA ARG A 222 20.29 5.96 -6.45
C ARG A 222 20.40 5.83 -7.96
N ASP A 223 19.97 6.83 -8.73
CA ASP A 223 19.96 6.76 -10.18
C ASP A 223 21.38 6.79 -10.74
N GLY A 224 22.23 7.67 -10.22
CA GLY A 224 23.65 7.74 -10.52
C GLY A 224 24.37 6.43 -10.20
N LEU A 225 24.12 5.86 -9.02
CA LEU A 225 24.71 4.59 -8.59
C LEU A 225 24.26 3.39 -9.45
N VAL A 226 22.97 3.33 -9.82
CA VAL A 226 22.44 2.35 -10.77
C VAL A 226 23.08 2.53 -12.15
N GLN A 227 23.25 3.76 -12.61
CA GLN A 227 23.87 4.02 -13.91
C GLN A 227 25.35 3.65 -13.94
N ILE A 228 26.09 3.89 -12.85
CA ILE A 228 27.47 3.43 -12.69
C ILE A 228 27.54 1.89 -12.75
N ALA A 229 26.62 1.21 -12.07
CA ALA A 229 26.53 -0.25 -12.13
C ALA A 229 26.30 -0.74 -13.57
N ARG A 230 25.34 -0.16 -14.31
CA ARG A 230 25.10 -0.48 -15.73
C ARG A 230 26.34 -0.26 -16.60
N ASN A 231 26.99 0.89 -16.46
CA ASN A 231 28.16 1.27 -17.26
C ASN A 231 29.34 0.31 -17.04
N THR A 232 29.47 -0.26 -15.84
CA THR A 232 30.57 -1.17 -15.49
C THR A 232 30.44 -2.55 -16.15
N LEU A 233 29.24 -2.96 -16.55
CA LEU A 233 29.01 -4.28 -17.15
C LEU A 233 29.54 -4.41 -18.58
N GLY A 234 29.68 -3.30 -19.30
CA GLY A 234 30.15 -3.30 -20.69
C GLY A 234 29.23 -3.99 -21.69
N VAL A 235 27.98 -4.31 -21.28
CA VAL A 235 26.94 -4.91 -22.13
C VAL A 235 25.63 -4.15 -21.98
N THR A 236 24.80 -4.22 -23.01
CA THR A 236 23.43 -3.67 -22.96
C THR A 236 22.52 -4.65 -22.24
N LEU A 237 21.85 -4.19 -21.18
CA LEU A 237 20.82 -4.97 -20.51
C LEU A 237 19.51 -4.91 -21.30
N THR A 238 18.81 -6.04 -21.34
CA THR A 238 17.47 -6.16 -21.92
C THR A 238 16.44 -5.90 -20.83
N PRO A 239 15.59 -4.86 -20.94
CA PRO A 239 14.52 -4.61 -20.00
C PRO A 239 13.44 -5.69 -20.12
N VAL A 240 12.78 -5.98 -18.99
CA VAL A 240 11.60 -6.84 -18.93
C VAL A 240 10.38 -5.95 -18.79
N ASP A 241 9.49 -6.00 -19.77
CA ASP A 241 8.27 -5.17 -19.82
C ASP A 241 7.47 -5.27 -18.51
N GLN A 242 6.86 -4.15 -18.10
CA GLN A 242 6.03 -4.03 -16.88
C GLN A 242 6.76 -4.28 -15.56
N THR A 243 8.10 -4.35 -15.56
CA THR A 243 8.88 -4.58 -14.34
C THR A 243 10.07 -3.62 -14.25
N ALA A 244 10.70 -3.59 -13.08
CA ALA A 244 11.98 -2.92 -12.88
C ALA A 244 13.20 -3.84 -13.13
N ILE A 245 13.03 -4.92 -13.89
CA ILE A 245 14.04 -5.95 -14.14
C ILE A 245 14.73 -5.70 -15.49
N GLU A 246 16.05 -5.88 -15.49
CA GLU A 246 16.93 -5.82 -16.64
C GLU A 246 17.89 -7.01 -16.60
N TYR A 247 18.16 -7.68 -17.72
CA TYR A 247 19.06 -8.84 -17.74
C TYR A 247 19.98 -8.90 -18.95
N ALA A 248 21.07 -9.66 -18.85
CA ALA A 248 21.94 -10.01 -19.97
C ALA A 248 22.70 -11.31 -19.68
N LEU A 249 23.12 -12.01 -20.74
CA LEU A 249 24.15 -13.06 -20.66
C LEU A 249 25.51 -12.41 -20.95
N LEU A 250 26.43 -12.46 -19.98
CA LEU A 250 27.77 -11.88 -20.11
C LEU A 250 28.67 -12.76 -21.01
N PRO A 251 29.74 -12.20 -21.61
CA PRO A 251 30.61 -12.94 -22.54
C PRO A 251 31.31 -14.17 -21.94
N ASP A 252 31.48 -14.22 -20.63
CA ASP A 252 32.06 -15.36 -19.90
C ASP A 252 31.03 -16.48 -19.59
N GLY A 253 29.75 -16.22 -19.88
CA GLY A 253 28.62 -17.14 -19.70
C GLY A 253 27.91 -16.97 -18.35
N VAL A 254 28.15 -15.88 -17.62
CA VAL A 254 27.39 -15.54 -16.41
C VAL A 254 26.12 -14.76 -16.78
N GLY A 255 24.96 -15.20 -16.31
CA GLY A 255 23.72 -14.43 -16.41
C GLY A 255 23.74 -13.30 -15.39
N TYR A 256 23.34 -12.11 -15.79
CA TYR A 256 23.23 -10.95 -14.91
C TYR A 256 21.79 -10.46 -14.92
N VAL A 257 21.20 -10.28 -13.74
CA VAL A 257 19.84 -9.76 -13.57
C VAL A 257 19.91 -8.61 -12.57
N MET A 258 19.65 -7.40 -13.04
CA MET A 258 19.47 -6.23 -12.18
C MET A 258 17.99 -6.07 -11.88
N ILE A 259 17.65 -5.99 -10.60
CA ILE A 259 16.28 -5.76 -10.13
C ILE A 259 16.31 -4.43 -9.38
N ARG A 260 15.85 -3.36 -10.03
CA ARG A 260 15.95 -2.00 -9.45
C ARG A 260 14.91 -1.76 -8.37
N GLU A 261 13.77 -2.43 -8.43
CA GLU A 261 12.66 -2.30 -7.49
C GLU A 261 11.88 -3.62 -7.48
N ILE A 262 11.27 -3.93 -6.35
CA ILE A 262 10.40 -5.09 -6.21
C ILE A 262 8.96 -4.65 -6.55
N GLY A 263 8.67 -4.52 -7.84
CA GLY A 263 7.36 -4.13 -8.33
C GLY A 263 7.06 -4.66 -9.73
N VAL A 264 5.77 -4.68 -10.08
CA VAL A 264 5.26 -5.04 -11.40
C VAL A 264 3.98 -4.24 -11.70
N ASP A 265 3.84 -3.78 -12.94
CA ASP A 265 2.58 -3.21 -13.41
C ASP A 265 1.58 -4.35 -13.68
N THR A 266 0.84 -4.74 -12.64
CA THR A 266 -0.04 -5.91 -12.67
C THR A 266 -1.18 -5.75 -13.69
N PRO A 267 -1.27 -6.63 -14.70
CA PRO A 267 -2.35 -6.59 -15.67
C PRO A 267 -3.71 -6.82 -15.01
N PHE A 268 -4.75 -6.21 -15.59
CA PHE A 268 -6.12 -6.34 -15.11
C PHE A 268 -6.55 -7.81 -14.94
N GLY A 269 -6.99 -8.17 -13.73
CA GLY A 269 -7.44 -9.53 -13.39
C GLY A 269 -6.30 -10.53 -13.10
N SER A 270 -5.07 -10.04 -12.91
CA SER A 270 -3.95 -10.82 -12.39
C SER A 270 -3.63 -10.41 -10.93
N THR A 271 -2.71 -11.13 -10.31
CA THR A 271 -2.02 -10.71 -9.09
C THR A 271 -0.55 -10.42 -9.40
N ASP A 272 0.10 -9.64 -8.54
CA ASP A 272 1.53 -9.34 -8.56
C ASP A 272 2.36 -10.63 -8.67
N PHE A 273 2.05 -11.62 -7.82
CA PHE A 273 2.78 -12.88 -7.80
C PHE A 273 2.74 -13.57 -9.17
N LYS A 274 1.54 -13.66 -9.78
CA LYS A 274 1.36 -14.33 -11.06
C LYS A 274 2.03 -13.56 -12.20
N ALA A 275 1.87 -12.23 -12.21
CA ALA A 275 2.44 -11.36 -13.23
C ALA A 275 3.97 -11.43 -13.20
N MET A 276 4.57 -11.27 -12.02
CA MET A 276 6.02 -11.35 -11.85
C MET A 276 6.56 -12.76 -12.12
N SER A 277 5.87 -13.82 -11.68
CA SER A 277 6.29 -15.20 -11.95
C SER A 277 6.44 -15.48 -13.44
N LEU A 278 5.50 -14.97 -14.25
CA LEU A 278 5.54 -15.10 -15.71
C LEU A 278 6.67 -14.27 -16.32
N ALA A 279 6.83 -13.02 -15.88
CA ALA A 279 7.90 -12.14 -16.36
C ALA A 279 9.29 -12.75 -16.07
N PHE A 280 9.50 -13.23 -14.84
CA PHE A 280 10.77 -13.83 -14.43
C PHE A 280 11.03 -15.20 -15.08
N ALA A 281 9.99 -15.97 -15.41
CA ALA A 281 10.13 -17.17 -16.24
C ALA A 281 10.75 -16.85 -17.61
N GLY A 282 10.40 -15.69 -18.19
CA GLY A 282 11.03 -15.19 -19.41
C GLY A 282 12.53 -14.96 -19.25
N VAL A 283 12.94 -14.34 -18.13
CA VAL A 283 14.36 -14.13 -17.78
C VAL A 283 15.08 -15.46 -17.60
N ALA A 284 14.50 -16.39 -16.83
CA ALA A 284 15.05 -17.71 -16.59
C ALA A 284 15.27 -18.48 -17.91
N ASN A 285 14.30 -18.44 -18.82
CA ASN A 285 14.43 -19.06 -20.14
C ASN A 285 15.53 -18.40 -21.00
N ALA A 286 15.63 -17.07 -20.96
CA ALA A 286 16.67 -16.36 -21.70
C ALA A 286 18.08 -16.61 -21.17
N LEU A 287 18.20 -16.97 -19.88
CA LEU A 287 19.44 -17.29 -19.20
C LEU A 287 19.64 -18.79 -18.96
N GLN A 288 18.90 -19.67 -19.65
CA GLN A 288 18.94 -21.13 -19.41
C GLN A 288 20.33 -21.75 -19.64
N ASP A 289 21.15 -21.16 -20.52
CA ASP A 289 22.51 -21.61 -20.82
C ASP A 289 23.58 -20.92 -19.93
N ALA A 290 23.16 -20.08 -19.00
CA ALA A 290 24.08 -19.41 -18.08
C ALA A 290 24.74 -20.42 -17.14
N LYS A 291 26.05 -20.29 -16.93
CA LYS A 291 26.82 -21.13 -16.00
C LYS A 291 26.58 -20.78 -14.54
N ALA A 292 26.19 -19.53 -14.30
CA ALA A 292 25.89 -18.94 -13.01
C ALA A 292 25.00 -17.71 -13.22
N ILE A 293 24.31 -17.25 -12.18
CA ILE A 293 23.49 -16.04 -12.21
C ILE A 293 23.96 -15.08 -11.11
N ILE A 294 24.09 -13.80 -11.45
CA ILE A 294 24.25 -12.69 -10.52
C ILE A 294 22.90 -11.97 -10.46
N ILE A 295 22.35 -11.86 -9.25
CA ILE A 295 21.20 -10.99 -8.97
C ILE A 295 21.71 -9.72 -8.30
N ASP A 296 21.57 -8.57 -8.96
CA ASP A 296 21.98 -7.27 -8.44
C ASP A 296 20.80 -6.53 -7.82
N LEU A 297 20.86 -6.37 -6.49
CA LEU A 297 19.89 -5.68 -5.64
C LEU A 297 20.48 -4.46 -4.92
N ARG A 298 21.73 -4.05 -5.22
CA ARG A 298 22.50 -3.11 -4.39
C ARG A 298 21.78 -1.80 -4.05
N TYR A 299 20.93 -1.33 -4.95
CA TYR A 299 20.20 -0.06 -4.79
C TYR A 299 18.68 -0.26 -4.95
N ASN A 300 18.20 -1.47 -4.64
CA ASN A 300 16.79 -1.79 -4.63
C ASN A 300 16.18 -1.37 -3.27
N PRO A 301 15.17 -0.48 -3.24
CA PRO A 301 14.57 0.00 -2.00
C PRO A 301 13.54 -0.98 -1.40
N GLY A 302 13.32 -2.14 -2.02
CA GLY A 302 12.25 -3.07 -1.67
C GLY A 302 11.02 -2.86 -2.54
N GLY A 303 9.85 -3.16 -1.96
CA GLY A 303 8.55 -3.11 -2.62
C GLY A 303 7.64 -4.25 -2.16
N SER A 304 7.00 -4.93 -3.11
CA SER A 304 5.98 -5.96 -2.89
C SER A 304 6.56 -7.30 -2.43
N ASP A 305 6.10 -7.84 -1.29
CA ASP A 305 6.56 -9.13 -0.79
C ASP A 305 6.16 -10.27 -1.76
N THR A 306 4.97 -10.19 -2.36
CA THR A 306 4.48 -11.20 -3.31
C THR A 306 5.32 -11.22 -4.59
N VAL A 307 5.80 -10.05 -5.07
CA VAL A 307 6.75 -9.95 -6.17
C VAL A 307 8.10 -10.57 -5.81
N SER A 308 8.63 -10.28 -4.61
CA SER A 308 9.88 -10.89 -4.13
C SER A 308 9.79 -12.42 -4.11
N PHE A 309 8.68 -12.97 -3.60
CA PHE A 309 8.46 -14.41 -3.54
C PHE A 309 8.25 -15.02 -4.93
N ALA A 310 7.58 -14.32 -5.84
CA ALA A 310 7.45 -14.77 -7.23
C ALA A 310 8.82 -14.96 -7.88
N ILE A 311 9.75 -14.01 -7.70
CA ILE A 311 11.12 -14.11 -8.20
C ILE A 311 11.88 -15.25 -7.50
N ALA A 312 11.86 -15.28 -6.16
CA ALA A 312 12.58 -16.27 -5.36
C ALA A 312 12.13 -17.71 -5.66
N SER A 313 10.86 -17.92 -6.00
CA SER A 313 10.30 -19.25 -6.28
C SER A 313 10.98 -19.98 -7.46
N HIS A 314 11.60 -19.25 -8.39
CA HIS A 314 12.37 -19.83 -9.51
C HIS A 314 13.68 -20.48 -9.07
N PHE A 315 14.13 -20.22 -7.84
CA PHE A 315 15.38 -20.77 -7.28
C PHE A 315 15.15 -21.93 -6.30
N THR A 316 13.89 -22.36 -6.13
CA THR A 316 13.52 -23.44 -5.21
C THR A 316 12.77 -24.55 -5.94
N ALA A 317 13.22 -25.80 -5.81
CA ALA A 317 12.56 -26.95 -6.43
C ALA A 317 11.35 -27.46 -5.64
N GLN A 318 11.25 -27.10 -4.36
CA GLN A 318 10.22 -27.51 -3.41
C GLN A 318 9.93 -26.33 -2.47
N PRO A 319 8.78 -26.30 -1.77
CA PRO A 319 8.51 -25.29 -0.75
C PRO A 319 9.62 -25.22 0.31
N VAL A 320 10.01 -24.00 0.68
CA VAL A 320 11.03 -23.73 1.71
C VAL A 320 10.47 -22.72 2.70
N ASP A 321 10.61 -23.01 3.99
CA ASP A 321 10.30 -22.06 5.05
C ASP A 321 11.45 -21.04 5.14
N VAL A 322 11.20 -19.82 4.66
CA VAL A 322 12.24 -18.77 4.55
C VAL A 322 12.13 -17.68 5.62
N LEU A 323 10.94 -17.49 6.22
CA LEU A 323 10.72 -16.47 7.26
C LEU A 323 9.52 -16.80 8.14
N THR A 324 9.48 -16.14 9.29
CA THR A 324 8.31 -16.04 10.18
C THR A 324 8.03 -14.57 10.45
N LYS A 325 6.76 -14.18 10.53
CA LYS A 325 6.34 -12.82 10.88
C LYS A 325 5.64 -12.83 12.24
N THR A 326 5.92 -11.81 13.05
CA THR A 326 5.23 -11.57 14.33
C THR A 326 4.76 -10.13 14.34
N THR A 327 3.60 -9.88 14.93
CA THR A 327 3.08 -8.54 15.17
C THR A 327 2.96 -8.31 16.67
N ARG A 328 3.09 -7.04 17.08
CA ARG A 328 2.86 -6.61 18.46
C ARG A 328 1.34 -6.51 18.68
N ASP A 329 0.84 -7.16 19.72
CA ASP A 329 -0.59 -7.21 20.08
C ASP A 329 -0.92 -6.40 21.35
N GLY A 330 0.00 -5.53 21.79
CA GLY A 330 -0.25 -4.53 22.84
C GLY A 330 -0.15 -5.03 24.29
N ASP A 331 -0.03 -6.35 24.52
CA ASP A 331 0.00 -6.93 25.87
C ASP A 331 1.43 -7.12 26.46
N SER A 332 2.49 -6.81 25.69
CA SER A 332 3.88 -6.59 26.17
C SER A 332 4.81 -6.16 25.04
#